data_AF-A0A5B7HWQ5-F1
#
_entry.id   AF-A0A5B7HWQ5-F1
#
_cell.length_a   1.000
_cell.length_b   1.000
_cell.length_c   1.000
_cell.angle_alpha   90.00
_cell.angle_beta   90.00
_cell.angle_gamma   90.00
#
_symmetry.space_group_name_H-M   'P 1'
#
loop_
_entity.id
_entity.type
_entity.pdbx_description
1 polymer ?
#
loop_
_entity_poly.entity_id
_entity_poly.type
_entity_poly.pdbx_seq_one_letter_code
_entity_poly.pdbx_strand_id
1 'polypeptide(L)' 'MGLSQEDDGLLLSSIWPHKSVTKDTIAQWVKTMLQRSGVDTTKFTAGSVRSAAVSKAKAMSVRISSIMSKAE' A
#
# COMPACT_ATOMS: atom_id res chain seq x y z
N MET A 1 21.34 -25.79 10.24
CA MET A 1 19.95 -25.89 10.74
C MET A 1 19.55 -24.48 11.15
N GLY A 2 18.96 -23.72 10.22
CA GLY A 2 18.74 -22.27 10.38
C GLY A 2 17.43 -22.03 11.12
N LEU A 3 17.51 -21.19 12.15
CA LEU A 3 16.39 -20.78 12.99
C LEU A 3 15.31 -20.14 12.12
N SER A 4 14.09 -20.70 12.15
CA SER A 4 12.90 -20.05 11.59
C SER A 4 12.65 -18.79 12.42
N GLN A 5 13.05 -17.64 11.89
CA GLN A 5 12.70 -16.36 12.47
C GLN A 5 11.18 -16.21 12.33
N GLU A 6 10.46 -16.16 13.45
CA GLU A 6 9.04 -15.89 13.45
C GLU A 6 8.83 -14.43 13.01
N ASP A 7 8.29 -14.28 11.81
CA ASP A 7 8.00 -12.98 11.21
C ASP A 7 6.59 -12.55 11.66
N ASP A 8 6.48 -11.63 12.62
CA ASP A 8 5.21 -11.09 13.19
C ASP A 8 4.37 -10.23 12.21
N GLY A 9 4.64 -10.32 10.90
CA GLY A 9 3.91 -9.57 9.88
C GLY A 9 2.50 -10.12 9.66
N LEU A 10 1.49 -9.23 9.60
CA LEU A 10 0.12 -9.63 9.25
C LEU A 10 0.01 -10.27 7.85
N LEU A 11 0.94 -9.91 6.95
CA LEU A 11 0.96 -10.38 5.56
C LEU A 11 2.11 -11.35 5.33
N LEU A 12 1.79 -12.55 4.86
CA LEU A 12 2.73 -13.64 4.56
C LEU A 12 2.82 -13.88 3.06
N SER A 13 4.02 -14.24 2.60
CA SER A 13 4.24 -14.65 1.22
C SER A 13 3.64 -16.04 0.97
N SER A 14 3.01 -16.20 -0.20
CA SER A 14 2.41 -17.49 -0.59
C SER A 14 3.46 -18.53 -1.01
N ILE A 15 4.72 -18.13 -1.18
CA ILE A 15 5.81 -18.99 -1.64
C ILE A 15 6.62 -19.44 -0.42
N TRP A 16 6.94 -20.73 -0.34
CA TRP A 16 7.84 -21.26 0.68
C TRP A 16 9.18 -20.50 0.65
N PRO A 17 9.73 -20.04 1.80
CA PRO A 17 9.41 -20.42 3.17
C PRO A 17 8.38 -19.52 3.90
N HIS A 18 7.38 -18.95 3.20
CA HIS A 18 6.26 -18.19 3.80
C HIS A 18 6.69 -17.04 4.73
N LYS A 19 7.72 -16.30 4.34
CA LYS A 19 8.20 -15.13 5.09
C LYS A 19 7.23 -13.96 5.01
N SER A 20 7.39 -12.99 5.91
CA SER A 20 6.63 -11.74 5.85
C SER A 20 6.87 -10.99 4.53
N VAL A 21 5.82 -10.35 4.04
CA VAL A 21 5.83 -9.60 2.79
C VAL A 21 6.50 -8.24 3.00
N THR A 22 7.40 -7.88 2.09
CA THR A 22 8.08 -6.57 2.13
C THR A 22 7.16 -5.44 1.67
N LYS A 23 7.47 -4.20 2.09
CA LYS A 23 6.77 -2.99 1.64
C LYS A 23 6.75 -2.87 0.11
N ASP A 24 7.85 -3.24 -0.56
CA ASP A 24 7.98 -3.20 -2.02
C ASP A 24 7.03 -4.18 -2.71
N THR A 25 6.82 -5.36 -2.14
CA THR A 25 5.88 -6.35 -2.68
C THR A 25 4.46 -5.82 -2.63
N ILE A 26 4.06 -5.18 -1.52
CA ILE A 26 2.75 -4.53 -1.39
C ILE A 26 2.62 -3.38 -2.39
N ALA A 27 3.65 -2.55 -2.54
CA ALA A 27 3.64 -1.47 -3.52
C ALA A 27 3.47 -2.00 -4.96
N GLN A 28 4.09 -3.13 -5.28
CA GLN A 28 3.96 -3.79 -6.57
C GLN A 28 2.54 -4.35 -6.79
N TRP A 29 1.89 -4.89 -5.75
CA TRP A 29 0.48 -5.30 -5.83
C TRP A 29 -0.44 -4.12 -6.12
N VAL A 30 -0.25 -2.99 -5.42
CA VAL A 30 -1.02 -1.76 -5.69
C VAL A 30 -0.80 -1.26 -7.12
N LYS A 31 0.46 -1.21 -7.57
CA LYS A 31 0.79 -0.83 -8.97
C LYS A 31 0.13 -1.76 -9.98
N THR A 32 0.13 -3.07 -9.72
CA THR A 32 -0.53 -4.06 -10.57
C THR A 32 -2.04 -3.81 -10.65
N MET A 33 -2.67 -3.45 -9.53
CA MET A 33 -4.11 -3.12 -9.52
C MET A 33 -4.41 -1.83 -10.28
N LEU A 34 -3.57 -0.80 -10.16
CA LEU A 34 -3.68 0.42 -10.97
C LEU A 34 -3.57 0.11 -12.47
N GLN A 35 -2.61 -0.71 -12.86
CA GLN A 35 -2.47 -1.12 -14.26
C GLN A 35 -3.70 -1.88 -14.77
N ARG A 36 -4.22 -2.81 -13.95
CA ARG A 36 -5.43 -3.59 -14.28
C ARG A 36 -6.68 -2.73 -14.40
N SER A 37 -6.76 -1.60 -13.71
CA SER A 37 -7.87 -0.65 -13.84
C SER A 37 -7.67 0.36 -14.99
N GLY A 38 -6.63 0.21 -15.80
CA GLY A 38 -6.33 1.11 -16.92
C GLY A 38 -5.68 2.43 -16.50
N VAL A 39 -5.20 2.53 -15.26
CA VAL A 39 -4.46 3.71 -14.78
C VAL A 39 -3.01 3.63 -15.27
N ASP A 40 -2.50 4.74 -15.80
CA ASP A 40 -1.12 4.87 -16.23
C ASP A 40 -0.16 4.80 -15.02
N THR A 41 0.56 3.69 -14.91
CA THR A 41 1.49 3.44 -13.81
C THR A 41 2.87 4.06 -13.98
N THR A 42 3.13 4.76 -15.08
CA THR A 42 4.30 5.64 -15.24
C THR A 42 4.12 6.95 -14.49
N LYS A 43 2.86 7.40 -14.36
CA LYS A 43 2.46 8.63 -13.67
C LYS A 43 1.96 8.38 -12.25
N PHE A 44 1.21 7.30 -12.03
CA PHE A 44 0.61 6.97 -10.74
C PHE A 44 1.23 5.72 -10.13
N THR A 45 1.71 5.84 -8.91
CA THR A 45 2.37 4.75 -8.17
C THR A 45 1.57 4.36 -6.93
N ALA A 46 2.06 3.37 -6.18
CA ALA A 46 1.47 3.01 -4.89
C ALA A 46 1.36 4.22 -3.93
N GLY A 47 2.34 5.13 -3.96
CA GLY A 47 2.31 6.35 -3.13
C GLY A 47 1.19 7.32 -3.54
N SER A 48 0.84 7.38 -4.82
CA SER A 48 -0.21 8.26 -5.34
C SER A 48 -1.60 7.95 -4.77
N VAL A 49 -1.84 6.72 -4.31
CA VAL A 49 -3.11 6.31 -3.68
C VAL A 49 -3.36 7.08 -2.40
N ARG A 50 -2.33 7.31 -1.57
CA ARG A 50 -2.46 8.10 -0.33
C ARG A 50 -2.88 9.54 -0.66
N SER A 51 -2.19 10.17 -1.62
CA SER A 51 -2.52 11.52 -2.06
C SER A 51 -3.93 11.62 -2.65
N ALA A 52 -4.33 10.63 -3.47
CA ALA A 52 -5.67 10.57 -4.03
C ALA A 52 -6.76 10.42 -2.94
N ALA A 53 -6.51 9.61 -1.91
CA ALA A 53 -7.41 9.47 -0.77
C ALA A 53 -7.58 10.79 0.00
N VAL A 54 -6.49 11.52 0.23
CA VAL A 54 -6.51 12.86 0.85
C VAL A 54 -7.31 13.84 -0.02
N SER A 55 -7.07 13.87 -1.33
CA SER A 55 -7.83 14.71 -2.27
C SER A 55 -9.32 14.39 -2.23
N LYS A 56 -9.69 13.10 -2.19
CA LYS A 56 -11.08 12.68 -2.09
C LYS A 56 -11.70 13.06 -0.74
N ALA A 57 -10.99 12.90 0.37
CA ALA A 57 -11.47 13.31 1.70
C ALA A 57 -11.74 14.82 1.75
N LYS A 58 -10.85 15.63 1.17
CA LYS A 58 -11.06 17.08 1.02
C LYS A 58 -12.30 17.39 0.17
N ALA A 59 -12.47 16.70 -0.96
CA ALA A 59 -13.64 16.87 -1.82
C ALA A 59 -14.96 16.45 -1.15
N MET A 60 -14.90 15.53 -0.18
CA MET A 60 -16.04 15.11 0.65
C MET A 60 -16.22 15.99 1.91
N SER A 61 -15.53 17.13 1.99
CA SER A 61 -15.61 18.08 3.12
C SER A 61 -15.27 17.47 4.48
N VAL A 62 -14.41 16.43 4.51
CA VAL A 62 -13.85 15.90 5.77
C VAL A 62 -13.02 17.00 6.44
N ARG A 63 -13.13 17.13 7.77
CA ARG A 63 -12.38 18.14 8.54
C ARG A 63 -10.88 18.00 8.30
N ILE A 64 -10.21 19.13 8.07
CA ILE A 64 -8.77 19.16 7.77
C ILE A 64 -7.92 18.51 8.87
N SER A 65 -8.32 18.66 10.14
CA SER A 65 -7.64 18.03 11.28
C SER A 65 -7.66 16.51 11.20
N SER A 66 -8.78 15.93 10.75
CA SER A 66 -8.91 14.48 10.57
C SER A 66 -8.10 13.98 9.37
N ILE A 67 -8.00 14.78 8.30
CA ILE A 67 -7.19 14.44 7.12
C ILE A 67 -5.70 14.48 7.49
N MET A 68 -5.22 15.52 8.16
CA MET A 68 -3.82 15.67 8.54
C MET A 68 -3.36 14.56 9.47
N SER A 69 -4.18 14.17 10.46
CA SER A 69 -3.88 13.05 11.35
C SER A 69 -3.73 11.69 10.64
N LYS A 70 -4.23 11.54 9.41
CA LYS A 70 -4.15 10.29 8.62
C LYS A 70 -3.25 10.38 7.39
N ALA A 71 -2.63 11.54 7.14
CA ALA A 71 -1.79 11.77 5.96
C ALA A 71 -0.34 11.33 6.17
N GLU A 72 0.06 11.01 7.40
CA GLU A 72 1.39 10.53 7.80
C GLU A 72 1.67 9.07 7.40
#